data_AF-A0A3B1CVZ3-F1
#
_entry.id   AF-A0A3B1CVZ3-F1
#
_cell.length_a   1.000
_cell.length_b   1.000
_cell.length_c   1.000
_cell.angle_alpha   90.00
_cell.angle_beta   90.00
_cell.angle_gamma   90.00
#
_symmetry.space_group_name_H-M   'P 1'
#
loop_
_entity.id
_entity.type
_entity.pdbx_description
1 polymer ?
#
loop_
_entity_poly.entity_id
_entity_poly.type
_entity_poly.pdbx_seq_one_letter_code
_entity_poly.pdbx_strand_id
1 'polypeptide(L)'
;MSERDFQNTRPFLDWIKFKVGELFFPLLEPIFRMRENQDPEVKKHFHQAIQNLDENRTTVALLNLNMVLSMQPCHFLARVYRGKIYLNDGRSRLASDDFLQSNRISPYRFAHYHLNSYYFASVKKEFGEMGVSITKNFDQISEVFRQAQGNPKKLSEVDEVQEPSEKFPEYDEHEFDMDLADSRILDEAENQKFQEMGPITEQEISTTDWDKLIEKLTS
;
A
#
# COMPACT_ATOMS: atom_id res chain seq x y z
N MET A 1 -26.09 -31.61 -4.95
CA MET A 1 -25.73 -30.18 -4.92
C MET A 1 -24.72 -29.99 -6.04
N SER A 2 -25.06 -29.23 -7.10
CA SER A 2 -24.25 -29.21 -8.33
C SER A 2 -23.17 -28.11 -8.26
N GLU A 3 -22.10 -28.22 -9.04
CA GLU A 3 -21.02 -27.21 -9.12
C GLU A 3 -21.54 -25.79 -9.44
N ARG A 4 -22.68 -25.67 -10.14
CA ARG A 4 -23.35 -24.40 -10.42
C ARG A 4 -23.92 -23.70 -9.18
N ASP A 5 -24.30 -24.46 -8.15
CA ASP A 5 -24.82 -23.90 -6.90
C ASP A 5 -23.70 -23.33 -6.02
N PHE A 6 -22.48 -23.88 -6.14
CA PHE A 6 -21.31 -23.42 -5.38
C PHE A 6 -20.72 -22.11 -5.91
N GLN A 7 -20.70 -21.92 -7.24
CA GLN A 7 -20.21 -20.67 -7.85
C GLN A 7 -21.11 -19.46 -7.54
N ASN A 8 -22.42 -19.68 -7.34
CA ASN A 8 -23.40 -18.61 -7.13
C ASN A 8 -23.48 -18.09 -5.68
N THR A 9 -22.73 -18.67 -4.74
CA THR A 9 -22.74 -18.30 -3.31
C THR A 9 -21.50 -17.51 -2.86
N ARG A 10 -20.37 -17.65 -3.56
CA ARG A 10 -19.11 -16.94 -3.23
C ARG A 10 -19.26 -15.42 -3.12
N PRO A 11 -19.91 -14.71 -4.05
CA PRO A 11 -19.90 -13.25 -4.01
C PRO A 11 -20.82 -12.69 -2.91
N PHE A 12 -21.91 -13.40 -2.60
CA PHE A 12 -22.78 -13.07 -1.47
C PHE A 12 -22.05 -13.25 -0.13
N LEU A 13 -21.29 -14.34 0.01
CA LEU A 13 -20.47 -14.59 1.18
C LEU A 13 -19.36 -13.53 1.32
N ASP A 14 -18.73 -13.11 0.24
CA ASP A 14 -17.68 -12.08 0.28
C ASP A 14 -18.25 -10.69 0.60
N TRP A 15 -19.45 -10.36 0.15
CA TRP A 15 -20.17 -9.15 0.57
C TRP A 15 -20.48 -9.16 2.08
N ILE A 16 -20.98 -10.29 2.59
CA ILE A 16 -21.21 -10.45 4.04
C ILE A 16 -19.89 -10.31 4.81
N LYS A 17 -18.81 -10.98 4.36
CA LYS A 17 -17.50 -10.86 5.00
C LYS A 17 -17.00 -9.42 5.01
N PHE A 18 -17.18 -8.67 3.92
CA PHE A 18 -16.82 -7.25 3.87
C PHE A 18 -17.65 -6.42 4.85
N LYS A 19 -18.97 -6.60 4.90
CA LYS A 19 -19.85 -5.85 5.81
C LYS A 19 -19.64 -6.17 7.29
N VAL A 20 -19.42 -7.45 7.58
CA VAL A 20 -19.00 -7.92 8.91
C VAL A 20 -17.64 -7.31 9.24
N GLY A 21 -16.69 -7.33 8.30
CA GLY A 21 -15.40 -6.68 8.43
C GLY A 21 -15.51 -5.20 8.75
N GLU A 22 -16.39 -4.46 8.06
CA GLU A 22 -16.61 -3.02 8.25
C GLU A 22 -17.05 -2.71 9.68
N LEU A 23 -17.92 -3.55 10.24
CA LEU A 23 -18.39 -3.42 11.62
C LEU A 23 -17.28 -3.71 12.66
N PHE A 24 -16.46 -4.73 12.42
CA PHE A 24 -15.44 -5.17 13.37
C PHE A 24 -14.08 -4.50 13.16
N PHE A 25 -13.84 -3.84 12.03
CA PHE A 25 -12.56 -3.24 11.69
C PHE A 25 -12.09 -2.24 12.75
N PRO A 26 -12.91 -1.32 13.31
CA PRO A 26 -12.48 -0.43 14.38
C PRO A 26 -12.00 -1.17 15.64
N LEU A 27 -12.50 -2.38 15.90
CA LEU A 27 -12.06 -3.23 17.02
C LEU A 27 -10.76 -3.98 16.69
N LEU A 28 -10.58 -4.39 15.43
CA LEU A 28 -9.41 -5.13 14.97
C LEU A 28 -8.22 -4.21 14.66
N GLU A 29 -8.46 -2.96 14.28
CA GLU A 29 -7.41 -2.00 13.91
C GLU A 29 -6.35 -1.84 15.02
N PRO A 30 -6.71 -1.62 16.31
CA PRO A 30 -5.72 -1.55 17.38
C PRO A 30 -4.87 -2.81 17.50
N ILE A 31 -5.44 -3.99 17.24
CA ILE A 31 -4.73 -5.27 17.29
C ILE A 31 -3.71 -5.36 16.15
N PHE A 32 -4.09 -4.96 14.93
CA PHE A 32 -3.15 -4.89 13.81
C PHE A 32 -2.01 -3.91 14.10
N ARG A 33 -2.33 -2.71 14.58
CA ARG A 33 -1.34 -1.70 14.96
C ARG A 33 -0.39 -2.21 16.03
N MET A 34 -0.93 -2.86 17.07
CA MET A 34 -0.13 -3.47 18.13
C MET A 34 0.81 -4.54 17.57
N ARG A 35 0.31 -5.43 16.71
CA ARG A 35 1.11 -6.50 16.09
C ARG A 35 2.24 -5.95 15.21
N GLU A 36 1.95 -4.91 14.44
CA GLU A 36 2.96 -4.25 13.59
C GLU A 36 4.00 -3.46 14.37
N ASN A 37 3.70 -3.08 15.61
CA ASN A 37 4.58 -2.28 16.46
C ASN A 37 4.99 -3.05 17.72
N GLN A 38 5.14 -4.37 17.62
CA GLN A 38 5.63 -5.21 18.73
C GLN A 38 7.10 -4.95 19.03
N ASP A 39 7.90 -4.74 17.98
CA ASP A 39 9.29 -4.35 18.10
C ASP A 39 9.38 -2.89 18.61
N PRO A 40 10.08 -2.63 19.74
CA PRO A 40 10.24 -1.29 20.29
C PRO A 40 10.89 -0.28 19.34
N GLU A 41 11.87 -0.69 18.53
CA GLU A 41 12.56 0.22 17.61
C GLU A 41 11.67 0.56 16.41
N VAL A 42 11.01 -0.44 15.82
CA VAL A 42 9.96 -0.21 14.80
C VAL A 42 8.92 0.77 15.33
N LYS A 43 8.43 0.56 16.54
CA LYS A 43 7.42 1.42 17.18
C LYS A 43 7.92 2.85 17.35
N LYS A 44 9.17 3.06 17.79
CA LYS A 44 9.74 4.41 17.98
C LYS A 44 9.85 5.15 16.65
N HIS A 45 10.43 4.54 15.63
CA HIS A 45 10.54 5.16 14.30
C HIS A 45 9.16 5.43 13.70
N PHE A 46 8.23 4.49 13.80
CA PHE A 46 6.88 4.67 13.29
C PHE A 46 6.16 5.81 14.02
N HIS A 47 6.24 5.88 15.35
CA HIS A 47 5.66 6.99 16.13
C HIS A 47 6.25 8.34 15.71
N GLN A 48 7.57 8.42 15.57
CA GLN A 48 8.26 9.63 15.12
C GLN A 48 7.78 10.04 13.72
N ALA A 49 7.61 9.09 12.80
CA ALA A 49 7.08 9.39 11.48
C ALA A 49 5.68 10.00 11.53
N ILE A 50 4.77 9.44 12.34
CA ILE A 50 3.41 9.96 12.48
C ILE A 50 3.42 11.37 13.08
N GLN A 51 4.20 11.60 14.14
CA GLN A 51 4.31 12.92 14.75
C GLN A 51 4.83 13.97 13.73
N ASN A 52 5.84 13.62 12.93
CA ASN A 52 6.37 14.54 11.93
C ASN A 52 5.39 14.77 10.78
N LEU A 53 4.54 13.80 10.42
CA LEU A 53 3.44 14.03 9.48
C LEU A 53 2.41 15.03 10.03
N ASP A 54 2.05 14.92 11.31
CA ASP A 54 1.14 15.87 11.97
C ASP A 54 1.74 17.29 12.01
N GLU A 55 3.07 17.39 12.08
CA GLU A 55 3.82 18.64 12.04
C GLU A 55 4.18 19.12 10.62
N ASN A 56 3.69 18.45 9.56
CA ASN A 56 4.02 18.70 8.14
C ASN A 56 5.53 18.61 7.80
N ARG A 57 6.32 17.90 8.60
CA ARG A 57 7.74 17.60 8.36
C ARG A 57 7.89 16.32 7.53
N THR A 58 7.45 16.40 6.29
CA THR A 58 7.34 15.24 5.38
C THR A 58 8.68 14.54 5.14
N THR A 59 9.80 15.26 5.08
CA THR A 59 11.14 14.69 4.88
C THR A 59 11.55 13.79 6.04
N VAL A 60 11.43 14.28 7.29
CA VAL A 60 11.74 13.49 8.50
C VAL A 60 10.83 12.28 8.60
N ALA A 61 9.53 12.46 8.31
CA ALA A 61 8.58 11.37 8.29
C ALA A 61 8.96 10.29 7.29
N LEU A 62 9.31 10.68 6.06
CA LEU A 62 9.71 9.75 5.00
C LEU A 62 10.95 8.93 5.39
N LEU A 63 11.96 9.56 6.00
CA LEU A 63 13.16 8.86 6.46
C LEU A 63 12.85 7.85 7.57
N ASN A 64 12.02 8.21 8.55
CA ASN A 64 11.61 7.28 9.60
C ASN A 64 10.74 6.14 9.07
N LEU A 65 9.87 6.40 8.07
CA LEU A 65 9.09 5.35 7.41
C LEU A 65 9.99 4.37 6.63
N ASN A 66 11.05 4.87 6.01
CA ASN A 66 12.05 4.01 5.37
C ASN A 66 12.76 3.12 6.41
N MET A 67 13.05 3.66 7.60
CA MET A 67 13.63 2.87 8.69
C MET A 67 12.68 1.78 9.20
N VAL A 68 11.40 2.10 9.33
CA VAL A 68 10.39 1.09 9.67
C VAL A 68 10.36 -0.03 8.63
N LEU A 69 10.44 0.32 7.35
CA LEU A 69 10.37 -0.65 6.25
C LEU A 69 11.66 -1.43 6.04
N SER A 70 12.82 -0.93 6.48
CA SER A 70 14.06 -1.72 6.48
C SER A 70 14.05 -2.77 7.57
N MET A 71 13.54 -2.45 8.76
CA MET A 71 13.40 -3.42 9.86
C MET A 71 12.22 -4.37 9.66
N GLN A 72 11.11 -3.88 9.08
CA GLN A 72 9.89 -4.65 8.85
C GLN A 72 9.31 -4.36 7.46
N PRO A 73 9.78 -5.07 6.41
CA PRO A 73 9.34 -4.86 5.02
C PRO A 73 7.83 -5.03 4.79
N CYS A 74 7.17 -5.81 5.64
CA CYS A 74 5.73 -6.10 5.62
C CYS A 74 4.91 -5.17 6.54
N HIS A 75 5.46 -4.03 7.00
CA HIS A 75 4.72 -3.09 7.85
C HIS A 75 3.69 -2.31 7.02
N PHE A 76 2.40 -2.68 7.12
CA PHE A 76 1.32 -2.17 6.27
C PHE A 76 1.20 -0.64 6.36
N LEU A 77 1.10 -0.09 7.58
CA LEU A 77 0.86 1.35 7.73
C LEU A 77 2.03 2.19 7.24
N ALA A 78 3.27 1.71 7.36
CA ALA A 78 4.44 2.45 6.90
C ALA A 78 4.42 2.59 5.37
N ARG A 79 4.06 1.52 4.64
CA ARG A 79 3.82 1.59 3.19
C ARG A 79 2.67 2.53 2.85
N VAL A 80 1.56 2.48 3.59
CA VAL A 80 0.42 3.39 3.35
C VAL A 80 0.81 4.85 3.51
N TYR A 81 1.51 5.20 4.60
CA TYR A 81 1.93 6.59 4.84
C TYR A 81 2.97 7.03 3.82
N ARG A 82 3.94 6.17 3.47
CA ARG A 82 4.96 6.48 2.46
C ARG A 82 4.36 6.66 1.07
N GLY A 83 3.42 5.80 0.67
CA GLY A 83 2.69 5.93 -0.58
C GLY A 83 1.90 7.25 -0.66
N LYS A 84 1.27 7.68 0.44
CA LYS A 84 0.59 8.99 0.51
C LYS A 84 1.56 10.16 0.35
N ILE A 85 2.72 10.10 0.99
CA ILE A 85 3.79 11.10 0.82
C ILE A 85 4.21 11.18 -0.66
N TYR A 86 4.52 10.03 -1.27
CA TYR A 86 4.92 9.97 -2.67
C TYR A 86 3.87 10.52 -3.63
N LEU A 87 2.59 10.22 -3.39
CA LEU A 87 1.50 10.73 -4.21
C LEU A 87 1.41 12.26 -4.14
N ASN A 88 1.53 12.82 -2.94
CA ASN A 88 1.53 14.27 -2.69
C ASN A 88 2.73 14.95 -3.36
N ASP A 89 3.91 14.32 -3.30
CA ASP A 89 5.14 14.82 -3.93
C ASP A 89 5.17 14.63 -5.46
N GLY A 90 4.15 13.97 -6.04
CA GLY A 90 4.08 13.69 -7.47
C GLY A 90 4.91 12.51 -7.96
N ARG A 91 5.45 11.71 -7.05
CA ARG A 91 6.16 10.45 -7.32
C ARG A 91 5.15 9.30 -7.47
N SER A 92 4.31 9.39 -8.49
CA SER A 92 3.13 8.54 -8.67
C SER A 92 3.46 7.06 -8.84
N ARG A 93 4.52 6.71 -9.59
CA ARG A 93 5.04 5.34 -9.68
C ARG A 93 5.32 4.72 -8.32
N LEU A 94 6.10 5.41 -7.48
CA LEU A 94 6.47 4.92 -6.14
C LEU A 94 5.24 4.81 -5.23
N ALA A 95 4.30 5.75 -5.33
CA ALA A 95 3.04 5.68 -4.60
C ALA A 95 2.22 4.45 -4.99
N SER A 96 2.08 4.19 -6.29
CA SER A 96 1.32 3.05 -6.81
C SER A 96 1.89 1.71 -6.34
N ASP A 97 3.22 1.59 -6.31
CA ASP A 97 3.91 0.41 -5.79
C ASP A 97 3.64 0.24 -4.28
N ASP A 98 3.82 1.27 -3.47
CA ASP A 98 3.55 1.18 -2.03
C ASP A 98 2.11 0.76 -1.73
N PHE A 99 1.12 1.28 -2.47
CA PHE A 99 -0.27 0.86 -2.32
C PHE A 99 -0.50 -0.59 -2.78
N LEU A 100 0.11 -1.01 -3.88
CA LEU A 100 0.02 -2.40 -4.35
C LEU A 100 0.61 -3.36 -3.32
N GLN A 101 1.76 -3.03 -2.74
CA GLN A 101 2.39 -3.83 -1.67
C GLN A 101 1.54 -3.83 -0.39
N SER A 102 0.91 -2.71 0.00
CA SER A 102 -0.06 -2.70 1.10
C SER A 102 -1.24 -3.64 0.85
N ASN A 103 -1.74 -3.70 -0.39
CA ASN A 103 -2.80 -4.64 -0.77
C ASN A 103 -2.31 -6.10 -0.68
N ARG A 104 -1.09 -6.40 -1.11
CA ARG A 104 -0.48 -7.74 -0.97
C ARG A 104 -0.33 -8.16 0.50
N ILE A 105 0.09 -7.24 1.39
CA ILE A 105 0.22 -7.50 2.83
C ILE A 105 -1.13 -7.79 3.47
N SER A 106 -2.14 -6.98 3.16
CA SER A 106 -3.48 -7.18 3.72
C SER A 106 -4.57 -6.59 2.82
N PRO A 107 -5.20 -7.41 1.97
CA PRO A 107 -6.34 -6.97 1.16
C PRO A 107 -7.51 -6.49 2.03
N TYR A 108 -7.71 -7.13 3.18
CA TYR A 108 -8.72 -6.75 4.17
C TYR A 108 -8.51 -5.31 4.66
N ARG A 109 -7.33 -4.99 5.18
CA ARG A 109 -7.03 -3.64 5.67
C ARG A 109 -7.01 -2.63 4.53
N PHE A 110 -6.51 -3.01 3.36
CA PHE A 110 -6.48 -2.16 2.18
C PHE A 110 -7.88 -1.65 1.80
N ALA A 111 -8.86 -2.55 1.78
CA ALA A 111 -10.25 -2.21 1.53
C ALA A 111 -10.82 -1.29 2.63
N HIS A 112 -10.58 -1.60 3.91
CA HIS A 112 -11.12 -0.83 5.04
C HIS A 112 -10.47 0.55 5.24
N TYR A 113 -9.22 0.76 4.80
CA TYR A 113 -8.60 2.08 4.71
C TYR A 113 -8.96 2.84 3.42
N HIS A 114 -9.83 2.27 2.57
CA HIS A 114 -10.26 2.86 1.29
C HIS A 114 -9.10 3.20 0.34
N LEU A 115 -8.03 2.40 0.36
CA LEU A 115 -6.79 2.69 -0.36
C LEU A 115 -6.90 2.52 -1.88
N ASN A 116 -7.95 1.89 -2.38
CA ASN A 116 -8.26 1.83 -3.81
C ASN A 116 -8.27 3.23 -4.45
N SER A 117 -8.84 4.22 -3.76
CA SER A 117 -8.91 5.60 -4.25
C SER A 117 -7.52 6.22 -4.47
N TYR A 118 -6.60 6.01 -3.53
CA TYR A 118 -5.23 6.49 -3.61
C TYR A 118 -4.42 5.75 -4.68
N TYR A 119 -4.61 4.43 -4.80
CA TYR A 119 -4.00 3.64 -5.86
C TYR A 119 -4.43 4.14 -7.25
N PHE A 120 -5.73 4.28 -7.51
CA PHE A 120 -6.20 4.79 -8.80
C PHE A 120 -5.76 6.22 -9.08
N ALA A 121 -5.72 7.07 -8.06
CA ALA A 121 -5.16 8.42 -8.19
C ALA A 121 -3.68 8.38 -8.62
N SER A 122 -2.89 7.47 -8.04
CA SER A 122 -1.48 7.29 -8.42
C SER A 122 -1.31 6.77 -9.85
N VAL A 123 -2.10 5.75 -10.25
CA VAL A 123 -2.07 5.19 -11.62
C VAL A 123 -2.48 6.25 -12.65
N LYS A 124 -3.55 7.00 -12.39
CA LYS A 124 -3.99 8.08 -13.28
C LYS A 124 -2.91 9.15 -13.47
N LYS A 125 -2.20 9.50 -12.40
CA LYS A 125 -1.16 10.54 -12.44
C LYS A 125 0.13 10.04 -13.13
N GLU A 126 0.46 8.77 -13.00
CA GLU A 126 1.62 8.16 -13.68
C GLU A 126 1.38 7.97 -15.19
N PHE A 127 0.23 7.40 -15.57
CA PHE A 127 -0.02 6.94 -16.94
C PHE A 127 -0.92 7.87 -17.77
N GLY A 128 -1.31 9.04 -17.23
CA GLY A 128 -2.10 10.04 -17.96
C GLY A 128 -3.40 9.47 -18.55
N GLU A 129 -3.58 9.60 -19.87
CA GLU A 129 -4.77 9.10 -20.58
C GLU A 129 -4.98 7.59 -20.43
N MET A 130 -3.90 6.80 -20.48
CA MET A 130 -3.97 5.35 -20.27
C MET A 130 -4.44 5.02 -18.86
N GLY A 131 -3.96 5.76 -17.85
CA GLY A 131 -4.43 5.63 -16.47
C GLY A 131 -5.91 5.99 -16.32
N VAL A 132 -6.39 6.99 -17.06
CA VAL A 132 -7.83 7.31 -17.12
C VAL A 132 -8.64 6.16 -17.71
N SER A 133 -8.18 5.54 -18.80
CA SER A 133 -8.86 4.37 -19.40
C SER A 133 -8.93 3.19 -18.44
N ILE A 134 -7.82 2.85 -17.77
CA ILE A 134 -7.76 1.75 -16.78
C ILE A 134 -8.74 1.99 -15.64
N THR A 135 -8.71 3.20 -15.06
CA THR A 135 -9.58 3.56 -13.92
C THR A 135 -11.05 3.64 -14.32
N LYS A 136 -11.35 4.17 -15.51
CA LYS A 136 -12.73 4.24 -16.03
C LYS A 136 -13.34 2.85 -16.23
N ASN A 137 -12.58 1.90 -16.76
CA ASN A 137 -13.07 0.53 -16.91
C ASN A 137 -13.37 -0.09 -15.54
N PHE A 138 -12.54 0.20 -14.53
CA PHE A 138 -12.78 -0.25 -13.16
C PHE A 138 -14.03 0.40 -12.54
N ASP A 139 -14.24 1.69 -12.75
CA ASP A 139 -15.44 2.41 -12.29
C ASP A 139 -16.71 1.83 -12.92
N GLN A 140 -16.67 1.49 -14.22
CA GLN A 140 -17.78 0.83 -14.91
C GLN A 140 -18.12 -0.52 -14.27
N ILE A 141 -17.10 -1.35 -14.02
CA ILE A 141 -17.29 -2.62 -13.32
C ILE A 141 -17.86 -2.38 -11.92
N SER A 142 -17.33 -1.40 -11.18
CA SER A 142 -17.80 -1.05 -9.83
C SER A 142 -19.26 -0.56 -9.81
N GLU A 143 -19.66 0.25 -10.78
CA GLU A 143 -21.05 0.71 -10.94
C GLU A 143 -21.98 -0.46 -11.27
N VAL A 144 -21.57 -1.38 -12.14
CA VAL A 144 -22.35 -2.60 -12.41
C VAL A 144 -22.53 -3.42 -11.12
N PHE A 145 -21.48 -3.58 -10.31
CA PHE A 145 -21.58 -4.22 -8.99
C PHE A 145 -22.52 -3.48 -8.03
N ARG A 146 -22.52 -2.13 -8.05
CA ARG A 146 -23.38 -1.29 -7.22
C ARG A 146 -24.84 -1.35 -7.66
N GLN A 147 -25.10 -1.35 -8.97
CA GLN A 147 -26.44 -1.51 -9.56
C GLN A 147 -27.02 -2.89 -9.30
N ALA A 148 -26.16 -3.92 -9.29
CA ALA A 148 -26.51 -5.23 -8.79
C ALA A 148 -26.81 -5.24 -7.28
N GLN A 149 -26.59 -4.13 -6.55
CA GLN A 149 -26.71 -3.99 -5.09
C GLN A 149 -25.88 -5.04 -4.34
N GLY A 150 -24.77 -5.50 -4.92
CA GLY A 150 -23.98 -6.61 -4.38
C GLY A 150 -24.66 -7.99 -4.50
N ASN A 151 -25.73 -8.12 -5.27
CA ASN A 151 -26.38 -9.40 -5.55
C ASN A 151 -25.79 -10.05 -6.81
N PRO A 152 -24.99 -11.13 -6.68
CA PRO A 152 -24.30 -11.74 -7.82
C PRO A 152 -25.23 -12.37 -8.86
N LYS A 153 -26.46 -12.71 -8.50
CA LYS A 153 -27.43 -13.27 -9.47
C LYS A 153 -27.89 -12.26 -10.51
N LYS A 154 -27.89 -10.97 -10.16
CA LYS A 154 -28.18 -9.88 -11.11
C LYS A 154 -26.98 -9.58 -12.00
N LEU A 155 -25.76 -9.92 -11.58
CA LEU A 155 -24.53 -9.65 -12.31
C LEU A 155 -24.44 -10.48 -13.61
N SER A 156 -24.97 -11.71 -13.60
CA SER A 156 -25.06 -12.57 -14.79
C SER A 156 -26.14 -12.17 -15.79
N GLU A 157 -26.98 -11.19 -15.46
CA GLU A 157 -28.09 -10.70 -16.29
C GLU A 157 -27.80 -9.30 -16.88
N VAL A 158 -26.65 -8.69 -16.54
CA VAL A 158 -26.22 -7.40 -17.09
C VAL A 158 -25.32 -7.68 -18.30
N ASP A 159 -25.75 -7.21 -19.48
CA ASP A 159 -25.07 -7.41 -20.76
C ASP A 159 -23.58 -6.97 -20.73
N GLU A 160 -22.78 -7.70 -21.53
CA GLU A 160 -21.33 -7.65 -21.73
C GLU A 160 -20.63 -6.33 -21.37
N VAL A 161 -19.73 -6.40 -20.40
CA VAL A 161 -18.59 -5.48 -20.32
C VAL A 161 -17.73 -5.78 -21.55
N GLN A 162 -17.62 -4.82 -22.48
CA GLN A 162 -16.73 -4.94 -23.64
C GLN A 162 -15.31 -5.27 -23.18
N GLU A 163 -14.77 -6.39 -23.67
CA GLU A 163 -13.37 -6.71 -23.44
C GLU A 163 -12.47 -5.59 -24.00
N PRO A 164 -11.36 -5.25 -23.33
CA PRO A 164 -10.47 -4.19 -23.77
C PRO A 164 -9.90 -4.50 -25.16
N SER A 165 -10.15 -3.62 -26.14
CA SER A 165 -9.58 -3.73 -27.49
C SER A 165 -8.15 -3.22 -27.61
N GLU A 166 -7.51 -2.86 -26.50
CA GLU A 166 -6.14 -2.34 -26.48
C GLU A 166 -5.18 -3.46 -26.11
N LYS A 167 -4.27 -3.79 -27.04
CA LYS A 167 -3.10 -4.62 -26.74
C LYS A 167 -2.29 -3.90 -25.66
N PHE A 168 -2.43 -4.37 -24.42
CA PHE A 168 -1.48 -4.03 -23.37
C PHE A 168 -0.08 -4.42 -23.86
N PRO A 169 0.95 -3.58 -23.66
CA PRO A 169 2.31 -4.04 -23.87
C PRO A 169 2.52 -5.30 -23.02
N GLU A 170 3.24 -6.26 -23.58
CA GLU A 170 3.60 -7.51 -22.89
C GLU A 170 4.46 -7.12 -21.68
N TYR A 171 3.81 -7.04 -20.51
CA TYR A 171 4.48 -6.72 -19.26
C TYR A 171 5.20 -7.98 -18.79
N ASP A 172 6.50 -7.87 -18.55
CA ASP A 172 7.29 -8.93 -17.96
C ASP A 172 6.86 -9.14 -16.51
N GLU A 173 6.06 -10.18 -16.26
CA GLU A 173 5.62 -10.55 -14.91
C GLU A 173 6.82 -10.80 -13.96
N HIS A 174 8.02 -11.07 -14.49
CA HIS A 174 9.23 -11.27 -13.70
C HIS A 174 9.88 -10.00 -13.16
N GLU A 175 9.49 -8.80 -13.60
CA GLU A 175 10.02 -7.55 -13.03
C GLU A 175 9.33 -7.16 -11.70
N PHE A 176 8.15 -7.77 -11.41
CA PHE A 176 7.32 -7.49 -10.23
C PHE A 176 7.30 -8.60 -9.17
N ASP A 177 7.97 -9.73 -9.46
CA ASP A 177 8.45 -10.69 -8.47
C ASP A 177 9.73 -10.14 -7.80
N MET A 178 9.64 -8.93 -7.26
CA MET A 178 10.46 -8.61 -6.11
C MET A 178 9.91 -9.49 -4.99
N ASP A 179 10.54 -10.65 -4.83
CA ASP A 179 10.34 -11.52 -3.69
C ASP A 179 10.31 -10.62 -2.46
N LEU A 180 9.21 -10.63 -1.69
CA LEU A 180 9.08 -9.81 -0.49
C LEU A 180 10.19 -10.15 0.53
N ALA A 181 10.91 -11.26 0.30
CA ALA A 181 12.13 -11.68 0.98
C ALA A 181 13.45 -11.14 0.37
N ASP A 182 13.46 -10.65 -0.88
CA ASP A 182 14.67 -10.17 -1.59
C ASP A 182 14.77 -8.62 -1.65
N SER A 183 14.08 -7.92 -0.74
CA SER A 183 14.46 -6.55 -0.42
C SER A 183 15.80 -6.59 0.31
N ARG A 184 16.94 -6.66 -0.42
CA ARG A 184 18.33 -6.58 0.10
C ARG A 184 18.36 -6.70 1.61
N ILE A 185 18.28 -7.93 2.11
CA ILE A 185 18.33 -8.19 3.55
C ILE A 185 19.62 -7.53 4.00
N LEU A 186 19.49 -6.42 4.73
CA LEU A 186 20.60 -5.78 5.39
C LEU A 186 21.36 -6.89 6.11
N ASP A 187 22.68 -6.91 5.96
CA ASP A 187 23.49 -7.89 6.69
C ASP A 187 23.14 -7.78 8.20
N GLU A 188 23.19 -8.90 8.92
CA GLU A 188 22.87 -8.93 10.36
C GLU A 188 23.57 -7.79 11.14
N ALA A 189 24.80 -7.45 10.78
CA ALA A 189 25.55 -6.32 11.35
C ALA A 189 24.99 -4.96 10.94
N GLU A 190 24.52 -4.79 9.70
CA GLU A 190 23.82 -3.58 9.27
C GLU A 190 22.50 -3.43 10.02
N ASN A 191 21.70 -4.51 10.12
CA ASN A 191 20.47 -4.53 10.89
C ASN A 191 20.69 -4.15 12.36
N GLN A 192 21.72 -4.68 13.01
CA GLN A 192 22.07 -4.29 14.38
C GLN A 192 22.42 -2.82 14.48
N LYS A 193 23.21 -2.29 13.53
CA LYS A 193 23.53 -0.87 13.49
C LYS A 193 22.29 0.00 13.30
N PHE A 194 21.32 -0.44 12.51
CA PHE A 194 20.03 0.25 12.37
C PHE A 194 19.18 0.17 13.64
N GLN A 195 19.20 -0.95 14.37
CA GLN A 195 18.51 -1.10 15.66
C GLN A 195 19.11 -0.23 16.77
N GLU A 196 20.40 0.08 16.71
CA GLU A 196 21.06 0.98 17.68
C GLU A 196 20.80 2.46 17.38
N MET A 197 20.38 2.82 16.17
CA MET A 197 20.07 4.19 15.80
C MET A 197 18.68 4.57 16.30
N GLY A 198 18.58 5.65 17.07
CA GLY A 198 17.28 6.21 17.45
C GLY A 198 16.53 6.83 16.26
N PRO A 199 15.28 7.28 16.49
CA PRO A 199 14.48 7.95 15.45
C PRO A 199 15.17 9.17 14.87
N ILE A 200 15.12 9.30 13.54
CA ILE A 200 15.71 10.43 12.84
C ILE A 200 14.93 11.70 13.20
N THR A 201 15.64 12.74 13.60
CA THR A 201 15.06 14.02 14.03
C THR A 201 15.35 15.14 13.03
N GLU A 202 14.54 16.20 13.07
CA GLU A 202 14.79 17.42 12.28
C GLU A 202 16.14 18.07 12.62
N GLN A 203 16.54 18.01 13.90
CA GLN A 203 17.81 18.57 14.34
C GLN A 203 19.00 17.82 13.71
N GLU A 204 18.93 16.49 13.62
CA GLU A 204 19.96 15.70 12.96
C GLU A 204 20.05 16.04 11.47
N ILE A 205 18.91 16.14 10.76
CA ILE A 205 18.91 16.48 9.33
C ILE A 205 19.52 17.87 9.08
N SER A 206 19.15 18.85 9.90
CA SER A 206 19.60 20.25 9.73
C SER A 206 21.06 20.48 10.11
N THR A 207 21.62 19.64 10.99
CA THR A 207 23.02 19.75 11.45
C THR A 207 23.97 18.83 10.68
N THR A 208 23.45 17.90 9.89
CA THR A 208 24.26 16.98 9.08
C THR A 208 24.90 17.71 7.90
N ASP A 209 26.22 17.58 7.78
CA ASP A 209 26.98 17.98 6.59
C ASP A 209 26.83 16.89 5.51
N TRP A 210 25.88 17.10 4.61
CA TRP A 210 25.52 16.14 3.57
C TRP A 210 26.62 15.95 2.53
N ASP A 211 27.39 16.99 2.22
CA ASP A 211 28.49 16.91 1.26
C ASP A 211 29.58 15.98 1.79
N LYS A 212 29.96 16.17 3.05
CA LYS A 212 30.92 15.30 3.74
C LYS A 212 30.41 13.87 3.89
N LEU A 213 29.11 13.68 4.15
CA LEU A 213 28.52 12.35 4.25
C LEU A 213 28.57 11.61 2.91
N ILE A 214 28.24 12.30 1.81
CA ILE A 214 28.27 11.73 0.45
C ILE A 214 29.70 11.35 0.07
N GLU A 215 30.69 12.21 0.35
CA GLU A 215 32.11 11.91 0.11
C GLU A 215 32.54 10.62 0.83
N LYS A 216 32.11 10.43 2.09
CA LYS A 216 32.40 9.22 2.85
C LYS A 216 31.72 7.96 2.30
N LEU A 217 30.53 8.08 1.72
CA LEU A 217 29.78 6.95 1.16
C LEU A 217 30.27 6.56 -0.25
N THR A 218 30.96 7.46 -0.93
CA THR A 218 31.43 7.29 -2.31
C THR A 218 32.94 7.07 -2.44
N SER A 219 33.67 7.10 -1.30
CA SER A 219 35.09 6.75 -1.20
C SER A 219 35.30 5.28 -0.84
#